data_AF-A0A2S6SGD2-F1
#
_entry.id   AF-A0A2S6SGD2-F1
#
_cell.length_a   1.000
_cell.length_b   1.000
_cell.length_c   1.000
_cell.angle_alpha   90.00
_cell.angle_beta   90.00
_cell.angle_gamma   90.00
#
_symmetry.space_group_name_H-M   'P 1'
#
loop_
_entity.id
_entity.type
_entity.pdbx_description
1 polymer ?
#
loop_
_entity_poly.entity_id
_entity_poly.type
_entity_poly.pdbx_seq_one_letter_code
_entity_poly.pdbx_strand_id
1 'polypeptide(L)'
;VNGCSDSMGEDFNPNISSLCHLPWIKLTHSNAVESLIQNVIYTYELKEEANLPDFGNKKYFYWMSSSAFKVSITKDPKILDAFHACGPGNTFKEIQKMLKDPSKLSVHLSYDQWRESLINE
;
A
#
# COMPACT_ATOMS: atom_id res chain seq x y z
N VAL A 1 16.37 19.45 -9.49
CA VAL A 1 16.13 18.17 -8.80
C VAL A 1 14.63 18.08 -8.56
N ASN A 2 13.91 17.25 -9.30
CA ASN A 2 12.50 17.00 -9.05
C ASN A 2 12.43 16.03 -7.87
N GLY A 3 12.09 16.52 -6.68
CA GLY A 3 11.87 15.68 -5.52
C GLY A 3 10.63 14.83 -5.72
N CYS A 4 10.81 13.54 -5.97
CA CYS A 4 9.72 12.57 -5.90
C CYS A 4 9.62 12.11 -4.44
N SER A 5 8.51 12.45 -3.77
CA SER A 5 8.11 11.77 -2.53
C SER A 5 7.31 10.55 -2.97
N ASP A 6 7.99 9.42 -3.17
CA ASP A 6 7.34 8.17 -3.59
C ASP A 6 6.54 7.59 -2.41
N SER A 7 5.38 8.19 -2.15
CA SER A 7 4.36 7.84 -1.14
C SER A 7 4.82 7.67 0.33
N MET A 8 6.11 7.68 0.62
CA MET A 8 6.71 7.72 1.96
C MET A 8 6.59 9.14 2.51
N GLY A 9 5.37 9.51 2.88
CA GLY A 9 5.04 10.84 3.38
C GLY A 9 4.16 11.66 2.45
N GLU A 10 3.27 11.03 1.67
CA GLU A 10 2.23 11.76 0.92
C GLU A 10 1.42 12.71 1.81
N ASP A 11 1.12 12.28 3.04
CA ASP A 11 0.42 13.09 4.06
C ASP A 11 1.40 13.78 5.03
N PHE A 12 2.70 13.76 4.74
CA PHE A 12 3.67 14.52 5.52
C PHE A 12 3.80 15.92 4.92
N ASN A 13 3.71 16.96 5.76
CA ASN A 13 4.00 18.32 5.32
C ASN A 13 5.47 18.66 5.64
N PRO A 14 6.39 18.64 4.65
CA PRO A 14 7.80 18.90 4.89
C PRO A 14 8.13 20.41 4.92
N ASN A 15 7.12 21.31 4.93
CA ASN A 15 7.30 22.77 4.81
C ASN A 15 8.11 23.19 3.57
N ILE A 16 7.93 22.45 2.46
CA ILE A 16 8.60 22.71 1.18
C ILE A 16 8.15 24.02 0.51
N SER A 17 7.12 24.69 1.05
CA SER A 17 6.73 26.04 0.68
C SER A 17 7.87 27.05 0.88
N SER A 18 8.80 26.75 1.79
CA SER A 18 10.05 27.51 1.98
C SER A 18 10.98 27.49 0.75
N LEU A 19 10.86 26.47 -0.11
CA LEU A 19 11.69 26.31 -1.31
C LEU A 19 10.95 26.75 -2.59
N CYS A 20 9.62 26.60 -2.63
CA CYS A 20 8.81 26.90 -3.81
C CYS A 20 7.34 27.16 -3.45
N HIS A 21 6.73 28.15 -4.10
CA HIS A 21 5.31 28.50 -3.92
C HIS A 21 4.38 27.87 -4.97
N LEU A 22 4.88 26.97 -5.81
CA LEU A 22 4.05 26.29 -6.80
C LEU A 22 3.07 25.33 -6.11
N PRO A 23 1.86 25.15 -6.66
CA PRO A 23 0.91 24.20 -6.12
C PRO A 23 1.46 22.78 -6.25
N TRP A 24 1.26 21.99 -5.20
CA TRP A 24 1.54 20.55 -5.24
C TRP A 24 0.40 19.86 -5.96
N ILE A 25 0.75 19.03 -6.95
CA ILE A 25 -0.20 18.26 -7.75
C ILE A 25 0.17 16.80 -7.62
N LYS A 26 -0.78 15.98 -7.18
CA LYS A 26 -0.66 14.52 -7.12
C LYS A 26 -1.03 13.93 -8.47
N LEU A 27 -0.13 13.13 -9.04
CA LEU A 27 -0.40 12.33 -10.22
C LEU A 27 -0.69 10.90 -9.76
N THR A 28 -1.87 10.37 -10.07
CA THR A 28 -2.28 9.07 -9.51
C THR A 28 -3.31 8.37 -10.38
N HIS A 29 -3.80 7.20 -9.96
CA HIS A 29 -4.87 6.51 -10.64
C HIS A 29 -6.26 6.98 -10.21
N SER A 30 -7.26 6.79 -11.07
CA SER A 30 -8.66 7.18 -10.81
C SER A 30 -9.24 6.63 -9.50
N ASN A 31 -8.81 5.43 -9.09
CA ASN A 31 -9.26 4.77 -7.86
C ASN A 31 -8.36 5.04 -6.63
N ALA A 32 -7.51 6.06 -6.66
CA ALA A 32 -6.56 6.31 -5.58
C ALA A 32 -7.27 6.80 -4.31
N VAL A 33 -6.70 6.46 -3.15
CA VAL A 33 -7.19 6.97 -1.86
C VAL A 33 -6.91 8.47 -1.78
N GLU A 34 -7.88 9.21 -1.23
CA GLU A 34 -7.73 10.63 -0.92
C GLU A 34 -6.56 10.87 0.03
N SER A 35 -5.90 12.02 -0.17
CA SER A 35 -4.69 12.43 0.56
C SER A 35 -4.76 13.91 0.88
N LEU A 36 -3.82 14.42 1.69
CA LEU A 36 -3.75 15.86 1.98
C LEU A 36 -3.54 16.75 0.75
N ILE A 37 -2.97 16.21 -0.35
CA ILE A 37 -2.79 16.93 -1.60
C ILE A 37 -4.13 17.03 -2.34
N GLN A 38 -4.69 18.24 -2.41
CA GLN A 38 -6.00 18.51 -3.02
C GLN A 38 -5.99 18.53 -4.55
N ASN A 39 -4.91 19.03 -5.17
CA ASN A 39 -4.82 19.04 -6.63
C ASN A 39 -4.40 17.66 -7.11
N VAL A 40 -5.32 16.95 -7.75
CA VAL A 40 -5.08 15.59 -8.26
C VAL A 40 -5.31 15.55 -9.76
N ILE A 41 -4.40 14.92 -10.50
CA ILE A 41 -4.58 14.58 -11.91
C ILE A 41 -4.52 13.05 -12.02
N TYR A 42 -5.60 12.46 -12.54
CA TYR A 42 -5.64 11.03 -12.82
C TYR A 42 -4.94 10.74 -14.14
N THR A 43 -3.85 9.98 -14.10
CA THR A 43 -2.99 9.71 -15.27
C THR A 43 -3.08 8.27 -15.76
N TYR A 44 -3.66 7.37 -14.97
CA TYR A 44 -3.83 5.96 -15.33
C TYR A 44 -5.00 5.31 -14.57
N GLU A 45 -5.33 4.08 -14.93
CA GLU A 45 -6.34 3.26 -14.26
C GLU A 45 -5.75 1.90 -13.90
N LEU A 46 -6.25 1.32 -12.81
CA LEU A 46 -5.89 -0.05 -12.43
C LEU A 46 -6.91 -1.02 -13.02
N LYS A 47 -6.42 -2.07 -13.68
CA LYS A 47 -7.23 -3.22 -14.10
C LYS A 47 -6.96 -4.38 -13.17
N GLU A 48 -8.00 -5.11 -12.80
CA GLU A 48 -7.87 -6.31 -12.00
C GLU A 48 -7.11 -7.39 -12.77
N GLU A 49 -6.23 -8.11 -12.07
CA GLU A 49 -5.54 -9.26 -12.63
C GLU A 49 -6.51 -10.45 -12.66
N ALA A 50 -6.71 -11.03 -13.84
CA ALA A 50 -7.59 -12.17 -14.02
C ALA A 50 -6.96 -13.46 -13.50
N ASN A 51 -5.62 -13.57 -13.60
CA ASN A 51 -4.87 -14.77 -13.25
C ASN A 51 -4.17 -14.61 -11.90
N LEU A 52 -4.97 -14.57 -10.83
CA LEU A 52 -4.45 -14.57 -9.48
C LEU A 52 -3.80 -15.92 -9.14
N PRO A 53 -2.73 -15.93 -8.33
CA PRO A 53 -2.12 -17.17 -7.87
C PRO A 53 -3.06 -17.94 -6.93
N ASP A 54 -2.81 -19.25 -6.80
CA ASP A 54 -3.47 -20.05 -5.77
C ASP A 54 -2.97 -19.67 -4.38
N PHE A 55 -3.88 -19.21 -3.52
CA PHE A 55 -3.62 -18.84 -2.14
C PHE A 55 -3.67 -20.04 -1.18
N GLY A 56 -4.08 -21.21 -1.68
CA GLY A 56 -4.16 -22.45 -0.93
C GLY A 56 -2.87 -22.77 -0.16
N ASN A 57 -3.03 -23.08 1.13
CA ASN A 57 -1.95 -23.45 2.07
C ASN A 57 -0.91 -22.34 2.36
N LYS A 58 -1.13 -21.09 1.94
CA LYS A 58 -0.26 -19.97 2.29
C LYS A 58 -0.71 -19.34 3.61
N LYS A 59 0.26 -18.99 4.46
CA LYS A 59 0.03 -18.39 5.78
C LYS A 59 0.53 -16.95 5.91
N TYR A 60 1.40 -16.51 4.99
CA TYR A 60 2.11 -15.24 5.05
C TYR A 60 2.03 -14.56 3.69
N PHE A 61 1.64 -13.29 3.68
CA PHE A 61 1.48 -12.50 2.45
C PHE A 61 2.14 -11.13 2.60
N TYR A 62 2.88 -10.73 1.56
CA TYR A 62 3.40 -9.37 1.45
C TYR A 62 2.67 -8.62 0.34
N TRP A 63 2.18 -7.43 0.66
CA TRP A 63 1.36 -6.63 -0.25
C TRP A 63 2.11 -5.37 -0.68
N MET A 64 2.34 -5.26 -1.98
CA MET A 64 2.89 -4.05 -2.59
C MET A 64 1.82 -2.95 -2.72
N SER A 65 0.54 -3.32 -2.75
CA SER A 65 -0.58 -2.38 -2.84
C SER A 65 -1.82 -2.91 -2.11
N SER A 66 -2.65 -1.98 -1.59
CA SER A 66 -3.93 -2.34 -0.98
C SER A 66 -4.96 -2.81 -2.02
N SER A 67 -4.83 -2.40 -3.28
CA SER A 67 -5.67 -2.89 -4.38
C SER A 67 -5.46 -4.38 -4.63
N ALA A 68 -4.22 -4.87 -4.63
CA ALA A 68 -3.92 -6.30 -4.76
C ALA A 68 -4.50 -7.11 -3.59
N PHE A 69 -4.42 -6.58 -2.37
CA PHE A 69 -5.06 -7.20 -1.20
C PHE A 69 -6.58 -7.27 -1.35
N LYS A 70 -7.25 -6.17 -1.73
CA LYS A 70 -8.72 -6.09 -1.93
C LYS A 70 -9.23 -7.09 -2.97
N VAL A 71 -8.51 -7.23 -4.08
CA VAL A 71 -8.85 -8.21 -5.12
C VAL A 71 -8.66 -9.65 -4.58
N SER A 72 -7.57 -9.89 -3.85
CA SER A 72 -7.27 -11.22 -3.29
C SER A 72 -8.31 -11.67 -2.27
N ILE A 73 -8.77 -10.81 -1.36
CA ILE A 73 -9.80 -11.15 -0.36
C ILE A 73 -11.18 -11.38 -0.99
N THR A 74 -11.46 -10.72 -2.12
CA THR A 74 -12.72 -10.92 -2.87
C THR A 74 -12.73 -12.32 -3.49
N LYS A 75 -11.57 -12.80 -3.94
CA LYS A 75 -11.42 -14.13 -4.54
C LYS A 75 -11.36 -15.26 -3.52
N ASP A 76 -10.58 -15.08 -2.45
CA ASP A 76 -10.45 -16.02 -1.35
C ASP A 76 -10.52 -15.29 0.01
N PRO A 77 -11.71 -15.16 0.60
CA PRO A 77 -11.88 -14.48 1.89
C PRO A 77 -11.09 -15.12 3.04
N LYS A 78 -10.67 -16.40 2.92
CA LYS A 78 -9.92 -17.09 3.98
C LYS A 78 -8.55 -16.47 4.22
N ILE A 79 -8.01 -15.73 3.24
CA ILE A 79 -6.72 -15.06 3.43
C ILE A 79 -6.77 -14.00 4.53
N LEU A 80 -7.95 -13.49 4.91
CA LEU A 80 -8.10 -12.55 6.03
C LEU A 80 -7.64 -13.12 7.38
N ASP A 81 -7.57 -14.44 7.50
CA ASP A 81 -7.08 -15.12 8.70
C ASP A 81 -5.56 -15.35 8.70
N ALA A 82 -4.87 -15.04 7.59
CA ALA A 82 -3.43 -15.20 7.45
C ALA A 82 -2.64 -14.03 8.06
N PHE A 83 -1.30 -14.15 8.07
CA PHE A 83 -0.41 -13.06 8.42
C PHE A 83 -0.10 -12.20 7.19
N HIS A 84 -0.12 -10.89 7.39
CA HIS A 84 0.06 -9.89 6.35
C HIS A 84 1.23 -8.96 6.68
N ALA A 85 1.91 -8.53 5.64
CA ALA A 85 2.96 -7.53 5.71
C ALA A 85 2.85 -6.56 4.53
N CYS A 86 3.29 -5.33 4.74
CA CYS A 86 3.42 -4.34 3.68
C CYS A 86 4.38 -3.22 4.08
N GLY A 87 4.67 -2.33 3.14
CA GLY A 87 5.32 -1.04 3.42
C GLY A 87 4.47 -0.13 4.31
N PRO A 88 5.08 0.90 4.92
CA PRO A 88 4.33 1.96 5.61
C PRO A 88 3.49 2.78 4.61
N GLY A 89 2.53 3.55 5.12
CA GLY A 89 1.72 4.48 4.31
C GLY A 89 0.35 3.93 3.93
N ASN A 90 -0.14 4.28 2.72
CA ASN A 90 -1.53 4.04 2.32
C ASN A 90 -1.89 2.55 2.28
N THR A 91 -0.97 1.69 1.82
CA THR A 91 -1.21 0.24 1.83
C THR A 91 -1.47 -0.29 3.24
N PHE A 92 -0.62 0.07 4.21
CA PHE A 92 -0.82 -0.31 5.61
C PHE A 92 -2.14 0.23 6.17
N LYS A 93 -2.40 1.54 6.00
CA LYS A 93 -3.64 2.18 6.49
C LYS A 93 -4.89 1.50 5.94
N GLU A 94 -4.89 1.14 4.66
CA GLU A 94 -6.04 0.49 4.01
C GLU A 94 -6.22 -0.95 4.49
N ILE A 95 -5.15 -1.75 4.56
CA ILE A 95 -5.22 -3.14 5.03
C ILE A 95 -5.66 -3.19 6.50
N GLN A 96 -5.12 -2.30 7.34
CA GLN A 96 -5.48 -2.21 8.76
C GLN A 96 -6.97 -2.01 8.98
N LYS A 97 -7.66 -1.23 8.13
CA LYS A 97 -9.12 -1.02 8.21
C LYS A 97 -9.94 -2.28 7.93
N MET A 98 -9.38 -3.23 7.19
CA MET A 98 -10.08 -4.44 6.73
C MET A 98 -9.81 -5.66 7.61
N LEU A 99 -8.73 -5.66 8.39
CA LEU A 99 -8.39 -6.76 9.29
C LEU A 99 -9.08 -6.60 10.65
N LYS A 100 -9.60 -7.71 11.18
CA LYS A 100 -10.20 -7.75 12.53
C LYS A 100 -9.14 -7.78 13.64
N ASP A 101 -8.01 -8.41 13.37
CA ASP A 101 -6.90 -8.59 14.30
C ASP A 101 -5.68 -7.78 13.82
N PRO A 102 -5.37 -6.63 14.45
CA PRO A 102 -4.22 -5.81 14.08
C PRO A 102 -2.88 -6.52 14.24
N SER A 103 -2.77 -7.56 15.09
CA SER A 103 -1.52 -8.30 15.29
C SER A 103 -1.11 -9.12 14.08
N LYS A 104 -2.04 -9.35 13.14
CA LYS A 104 -1.77 -10.04 11.86
C LYS A 104 -1.21 -9.13 10.78
N LEU A 105 -0.96 -7.85 11.05
CA LEU A 105 -0.38 -6.91 10.09
C LEU A 105 0.93 -6.34 10.61
N SER A 106 2.00 -6.56 9.86
CA SER A 106 3.34 -6.03 10.17
C SER A 106 3.82 -5.06 9.09
N VAL A 107 4.63 -4.08 9.51
CA VAL A 107 5.21 -3.07 8.61
C VAL A 107 6.68 -3.37 8.39
N HIS A 108 7.09 -3.39 7.12
CA HIS A 108 8.46 -3.69 6.71
C HIS A 108 8.89 -2.77 5.56
N LEU A 109 10.16 -2.38 5.50
CA LEU A 109 10.64 -1.44 4.48
C LEU A 109 10.72 -2.07 3.09
N SER A 110 10.87 -3.39 3.01
CA SER A 110 10.89 -4.13 1.75
C SER A 110 10.40 -5.56 1.92
N TYR A 111 10.05 -6.19 0.79
CA TYR A 111 9.77 -7.63 0.74
C TYR A 111 10.96 -8.45 1.24
N ASP A 112 12.18 -8.09 0.85
CA ASP A 112 13.39 -8.83 1.23
C ASP A 112 13.62 -8.79 2.74
N GLN A 113 13.47 -7.60 3.37
CA GLN A 113 13.58 -7.46 4.81
C GLN A 113 12.54 -8.31 5.55
N TRP A 114 11.29 -8.26 5.09
CA TRP A 114 10.21 -9.09 5.65
C TRP A 114 10.52 -10.57 5.48
N ARG A 115 10.95 -11.00 4.30
CA ARG A 115 11.29 -12.39 4.00
C ARG A 115 12.43 -12.87 4.90
N GLU A 116 13.47 -12.07 5.10
CA GLU A 116 14.56 -12.38 6.03
C GLU A 116 14.06 -12.50 7.47
N SER A 117 13.12 -11.65 7.91
CA SER A 117 12.55 -11.76 9.26
C SER A 117 11.80 -13.09 9.50
N LEU A 118 11.20 -13.68 8.46
CA LEU A 118 10.50 -14.96 8.57
C LEU A 118 11.43 -16.19 8.57
N ILE A 119 12.62 -16.06 8.00
CA ILE A 119 13.60 -17.17 7.90
C ILE A 119 14.45 -17.26 9.16
N ASN A 120 14.58 -16.15 9.89
CA ASN A 120 15.38 -16.03 11.11
C ASN A 120 14.56 -16.20 12.41
N GLU A 121 13.27 -16.55 12.31
CA GLU A 121 12.41 -17.00 13.42
C GLU A 121 12.46 -18.52 13.58
#